data_AF-E6MZV4-F1
#
_entry.id   AF-E6MZV4-F1
#
_cell.length_a   1.000
_cell.length_b   1.000
_cell.length_c   1.000
_cell.angle_alpha   90.00
_cell.angle_beta   90.00
_cell.angle_gamma   90.00
#
_symmetry.space_group_name_H-M   'P 1'
#
loop_
_entity.id
_entity.type
_entity.pdbx_description
1 polymer ?
#
loop_
_entity_poly.entity_id
_entity_poly.type
_entity_poly.pdbx_seq_one_letter_code
_entity_poly.pdbx_strand_id
1 'polypeptide(L)' 'MEEVKANPQGKTPARIPPMSDTKNGWLAKDGWVKRVQNVNKIEIHYIENSRTGEKTDFKFKD' A
#
# COMPACT_ATOMS: atom_id res chain seq x y z
N MET A 1 8.58 -13.75 -0.81
CA MET A 1 7.54 -12.93 -1.49
C MET A 1 6.11 -13.40 -1.15
N GLU A 2 5.84 -14.69 -0.97
CA GLU A 2 4.52 -15.19 -0.53
C GLU A 2 4.05 -14.61 0.82
N GLU A 3 4.95 -14.42 1.78
CA GLU A 3 4.63 -13.85 3.10
C GLU A 3 3.94 -12.47 3.04
N VAL A 4 4.29 -11.64 2.06
CA VAL A 4 3.77 -10.27 1.93
C VAL A 4 2.34 -10.26 1.40
N LYS A 5 1.98 -11.27 0.60
CA LYS A 5 0.59 -11.47 0.15
C LYS A 5 -0.26 -12.11 1.24
N ALA A 6 0.35 -12.96 2.07
CA ALA A 6 -0.35 -13.69 3.13
C ALA A 6 -0.67 -12.81 4.36
N ASN A 7 0.23 -11.92 4.78
CA ASN A 7 -0.03 -11.03 5.93
C ASN A 7 0.68 -9.65 5.85
N PRO A 8 0.22 -8.77 4.95
CA PRO A 8 0.77 -7.43 4.78
C PRO A 8 0.53 -6.53 6.00
N GLN A 9 1.59 -6.17 6.73
CA GLN A 9 1.58 -5.31 7.93
C GLN A 9 2.17 -3.92 7.64
N GLY A 10 1.94 -3.40 6.44
CA GLY A 10 2.50 -2.13 6.00
C GLY A 10 1.95 -0.96 6.80
N LYS A 11 2.79 0.06 7.01
CA LYS A 11 2.39 1.31 7.66
C LYS A 11 2.19 2.39 6.60
N THR A 12 1.24 3.29 6.83
CA THR A 12 1.14 4.53 6.03
C THR A 12 2.20 5.50 6.54
N PRO A 13 3.17 5.93 5.72
CA PRO A 13 4.19 6.87 6.17
C PRO A 13 3.57 8.23 6.50
N ALA A 14 4.00 8.85 7.61
CA ALA A 14 3.41 10.09 8.14
C ALA A 14 3.49 11.30 7.18
N ARG A 15 4.39 11.28 6.19
CA ARG A 15 4.59 12.38 5.23
C ARG A 15 3.95 12.13 3.86
N ILE A 16 3.23 11.03 3.68
CA ILE A 16 2.60 10.74 2.39
C ILE A 16 1.28 11.53 2.29
N PRO A 17 1.08 12.29 1.20
CA PRO A 17 -0.20 12.96 0.98
C PRO A 17 -1.31 11.92 0.81
N PRO A 18 -2.57 12.28 1.13
CA PRO A 18 -3.71 11.41 0.89
C PRO A 18 -3.74 10.89 -0.55
N MET A 19 -4.17 9.64 -0.72
CA MET A 19 -4.29 9.05 -2.05
C MET A 19 -5.26 9.85 -2.92
N SER A 20 -4.83 10.24 -4.12
CA SER A 20 -5.60 11.10 -5.02
C SER A 20 -5.50 10.65 -6.49
N ASP A 21 -5.30 9.35 -6.73
CA ASP A 21 -5.12 8.83 -8.09
C ASP A 21 -6.48 8.60 -8.74
N THR A 22 -6.93 9.59 -9.51
CA THR A 22 -8.20 9.56 -10.23
C THR A 22 -8.17 8.62 -11.45
N LYS A 23 -6.98 8.33 -11.99
CA LYS A 23 -6.81 7.49 -13.18
C LYS A 23 -7.19 6.03 -12.90
N ASN A 24 -6.78 5.51 -11.73
CA ASN A 24 -7.09 4.15 -11.30
C ASN A 24 -8.24 4.09 -10.29
N GLY A 25 -8.81 5.24 -9.90
CA GLY A 25 -9.89 5.32 -8.91
C GLY A 25 -9.43 5.11 -7.47
N TRP A 26 -8.13 5.23 -7.18
CA TRP A 26 -7.59 5.10 -5.84
C TRP A 26 -7.64 6.44 -5.12
N LEU A 27 -8.75 6.72 -4.46
CA LEU A 27 -8.96 7.95 -3.71
C LEU A 27 -9.02 7.68 -2.21
N ALA A 28 -8.43 8.57 -1.41
CA ALA A 28 -8.44 8.48 0.05
C ALA A 28 -9.86 8.50 0.61
N LYS A 29 -10.77 9.27 -0.02
CA LYS A 29 -12.19 9.32 0.33
C LYS A 29 -12.88 7.95 0.23
N ASP A 30 -12.37 7.07 -0.62
CA ASP A 30 -12.88 5.73 -0.88
C ASP A 30 -12.14 4.66 -0.06
N GLY A 31 -11.22 5.08 0.82
CA GLY A 31 -10.49 4.23 1.75
C GLY A 31 -9.08 3.83 1.31
N TRP A 32 -8.64 4.27 0.13
CA TRP A 32 -7.32 3.92 -0.42
C TRP A 32 -6.18 4.69 0.24
N VAL A 33 -5.14 3.96 0.66
CA VAL A 33 -3.93 4.49 1.30
C VAL A 33 -2.68 3.83 0.71
N LYS A 34 -1.57 4.57 0.68
CA LYS A 34 -0.26 3.97 0.37
C LYS A 34 0.29 3.31 1.63
N ARG A 35 0.88 2.14 1.45
CA ARG A 35 1.55 1.35 2.46
C ARG A 35 3.00 1.14 2.07
N VAL A 36 3.86 1.19 3.07
CA VAL A 36 5.26 0.78 2.96
C VAL A 36 5.50 -0.31 3.97
N GLN A 37 6.14 -1.38 3.53
CA GLN A 37 6.52 -2.52 4.35
C GLN A 37 7.94 -2.94 4.00
N ASN A 38 8.78 -3.16 5.00
CA ASN A 38 10.12 -3.70 4.80
C ASN A 38 10.11 -5.17 5.16
N VAL A 39 10.54 -6.04 4.23
CA VAL A 39 10.58 -7.49 4.41
C VAL A 39 11.93 -7.99 3.94
N ASN A 40 12.72 -8.59 4.84
CA ASN A 40 14.06 -9.10 4.53
C ASN A 40 14.96 -8.07 3.82
N LYS A 41 14.90 -6.81 4.25
CA LYS A 41 15.61 -5.65 3.67
C LYS A 41 15.10 -5.16 2.31
N ILE A 42 14.04 -5.77 1.76
CA ILE A 42 13.37 -5.30 0.55
C ILE A 42 12.25 -4.35 0.97
N GLU A 43 12.27 -3.12 0.45
CA GLU A 43 11.22 -2.14 0.69
C GLU A 43 10.08 -2.35 -0.31
N ILE A 44 8.87 -2.54 0.20
CA ILE A 44 7.69 -2.88 -0.58
C ILE A 44 6.68 -1.77 -0.42
N HIS A 45 6.34 -1.14 -1.53
CA HIS A 45 5.29 -0.14 -1.63
C HIS A 45 4.07 -0.81 -2.22
N TYR A 46 2.90 -0.60 -1.63
CA TYR A 46 1.65 -1.06 -2.21
C TYR A 46 0.52 -0.14 -1.80
N ILE A 47 -0.63 -0.30 -2.43
CA ILE A 47 -1.85 0.43 -2.14
C ILE A 47 -2.80 -0.53 -1.45
N GLU A 48 -3.42 -0.05 -0.37
CA GLU A 48 -4.42 -0.81 0.38
C GLU A 48 -5.70 0.02 0.49
N ASN A 49 -6.85 -0.60 0.27
CA ASN A 49 -8.12 -0.03 0.70
C ASN A 49 -8.38 -0.44 2.16
N SER A 50 -8.26 0.52 3.07
CA SER A 50 -8.48 0.30 4.51
C SER A 50 -9.92 -0.11 4.87
N ARG A 51 -10.90 0.09 3.98
CA ARG A 51 -12.30 -0.31 4.20
C ARG A 51 -12.56 -1.76 3.81
N THR A 52 -11.99 -2.21 2.69
CA THR A 52 -12.24 -3.56 2.14
C THR A 52 -11.09 -4.54 2.43
N GLY A 53 -9.91 -4.04 2.81
CA GLY A 53 -8.69 -4.83 2.96
C GLY A 53 -8.02 -5.20 1.63
N GLU A 54 -8.55 -4.73 0.50
CA GLU A 54 -8.01 -4.99 -0.84
C GLU A 54 -6.63 -4.35 -1.02
N LYS A 55 -5.72 -5.05 -1.71
CA LYS A 55 -4.34 -4.61 -1.91
C LYS A 55 -3.94 -4.72 -3.38
N THR A 56 -3.28 -3.69 -3.89
CA THR A 56 -2.92 -3.56 -5.30
C THR A 56 -1.64 -2.72 -5.47
N ASP A 57 -1.15 -2.59 -6.72
CA ASP A 57 0.03 -1.79 -7.09
C ASP A 57 1.31 -2.08 -6.27
N PHE A 58 1.68 -3.35 -6.18
CA PHE A 58 2.91 -3.74 -5.47
C PHE A 58 4.16 -3.33 -6.26
N LYS A 59 5.04 -2.57 -5.61
CA LYS A 59 6.35 -2.14 -6.11
C LYS A 59 7.43 -2.54 -5.11
N PHE A 60 8.44 -3.22 -5.59
CA PHE A 60 9.56 -3.70 -4.80
C PHE A 60 10.77 -2.83 -5.11
N LYS A 61 11.37 -2.25 -4.08
CA LYS A 61 12.63 -1.52 -4.16
C LYS A 61 13.73 -2.35 -3.49
N ASP A 62 14.83 -2.49 -4.21
CA ASP A 62 16.12 -2.97 -3.69
C ASP A 62 16.87 -1.79 -3.02
#